data_AF-A0A258DWZ4-F1
#
_entry.id   AF-A0A258DWZ4-F1
#
_cell.length_a   1.000
_cell.length_b   1.000
_cell.length_c   1.000
_cell.angle_alpha   90.00
_cell.angle_beta   90.00
_cell.angle_gamma   90.00
#
_symmetry.space_group_name_H-M   'P 1'
#
loop_
_entity.id
_entity.type
_entity.pdbx_description
1 polymer ?
#
loop_
_entity_poly.entity_id
_entity_poly.type
_entity_poly.pdbx_seq_one_letter_code
_entity_poly.pdbx_strand_id
1 'polypeptide(L)'
;GLFRVVLIHHPPIGERHSHRDLRDAAAFRAVISEAGAELVLHGHDHRASLGSIPYGTGQVPVVGVPSASAGPEDSRGAGRYNLYRISGSPGAWECHMESRGYEAGDDTVRQRELHRLV
;
A
#
# COMPACT_ATOMS: atom_id res chain seq x y z
N GLY A 1 -8.32 -20.87 5.34
CA GLY A 1 -7.25 -20.00 4.83
C GLY A 1 -6.92 -18.90 5.84
N LEU A 2 -5.79 -18.23 5.65
CA LEU A 2 -5.33 -17.06 6.43
C LEU A 2 -5.51 -15.77 5.61
N PHE A 3 -5.32 -14.60 6.22
CA PHE A 3 -5.15 -13.33 5.51
C PHE A 3 -3.68 -13.16 5.12
N ARG A 4 -3.37 -13.14 3.82
CA ARG A 4 -2.01 -13.11 3.28
C ARG A 4 -1.64 -11.69 2.88
N VAL A 5 -0.56 -11.19 3.48
CA VAL A 5 0.05 -9.92 3.12
C VAL A 5 1.37 -10.17 2.41
N VAL A 6 1.57 -9.57 1.25
CA VAL A 6 2.85 -9.57 0.54
C VAL A 6 3.50 -8.21 0.72
N LEU A 7 4.67 -8.17 1.36
CA LEU A 7 5.44 -6.94 1.59
C LEU A 7 6.68 -6.94 0.69
N ILE A 8 6.80 -5.91 -0.13
CA ILE A 8 7.97 -5.68 -0.99
C ILE A 8 8.42 -4.23 -0.84
N HIS A 9 9.68 -3.93 -1.12
CA HIS A 9 10.15 -2.53 -0.97
C HIS A 9 9.72 -1.65 -2.14
N HIS A 10 10.02 -2.08 -3.37
CA HIS A 10 9.75 -1.32 -4.58
C HIS A 10 8.29 -1.49 -5.03
N PRO A 11 7.67 -0.46 -5.61
CA PRO A 11 6.28 -0.52 -6.01
C PRO A 11 6.09 -1.46 -7.20
N PRO A 12 5.10 -2.35 -7.18
CA PRO A 12 4.82 -3.25 -8.30
C PRO A 12 3.93 -2.63 -9.37
N ILE A 13 3.40 -1.43 -9.14
CA ILE A 13 2.53 -0.66 -10.03
C ILE A 13 3.10 0.76 -10.19
N GLY A 14 2.88 1.34 -11.38
CA GLY A 14 3.37 2.67 -11.76
C GLY A 14 4.70 2.60 -12.51
N GLU A 15 5.10 3.75 -13.06
CA GLU A 15 6.32 3.87 -13.88
C GLU A 15 7.41 4.63 -13.16
N ARG A 16 8.66 4.18 -13.32
CA ARG A 16 9.86 4.77 -12.71
C ARG A 16 11.01 4.73 -13.70
N HIS A 17 12.06 5.49 -13.41
CA HIS A 17 13.33 5.23 -14.08
C HIS A 17 13.83 3.82 -13.74
N SER A 18 14.30 3.10 -14.76
CA SER A 18 14.65 1.68 -14.69
C SER A 18 15.64 1.29 -13.57
N HIS A 19 16.51 2.22 -13.14
CA HIS A 19 17.47 1.99 -12.05
C HIS A 19 16.85 2.10 -10.65
N ARG A 20 15.61 2.60 -10.52
CA ARG A 20 14.85 2.71 -9.27
C ARG A 20 13.60 1.83 -9.25
N ASP A 21 13.30 1.19 -10.37
CA ASP A 21 12.09 0.40 -10.52
C ASP A 21 12.24 -1.03 -10.00
N LEU A 22 11.10 -1.68 -9.71
CA LEU A 22 11.07 -3.12 -9.54
C LEU A 22 11.23 -3.78 -10.92
N ARG A 23 12.44 -4.28 -11.21
CA ARG A 23 12.81 -4.79 -12.55
C ARG A 23 11.89 -5.90 -13.07
N ASP A 24 11.35 -6.70 -12.18
CA ASP A 24 10.46 -7.83 -12.45
C ASP A 24 9.00 -7.53 -12.06
N ALA A 25 8.60 -6.26 -11.99
CA ALA A 25 7.25 -5.85 -11.60
C ALA A 25 6.15 -6.57 -12.40
N ALA A 26 6.35 -6.77 -13.70
CA ALA A 26 5.40 -7.49 -14.55
C ALA A 26 5.25 -8.97 -14.12
N ALA A 27 6.37 -9.64 -13.82
CA ALA A 27 6.35 -11.02 -13.33
C ALA A 27 5.75 -11.12 -11.93
N PHE A 28 6.07 -10.18 -11.03
CA PHE A 28 5.45 -10.09 -9.71
C PHE A 28 3.94 -9.94 -9.81
N ARG A 29 3.44 -9.01 -10.64
CA ARG A 29 2.00 -8.83 -10.85
C ARG A 29 1.34 -10.08 -11.41
N ALA A 30 2.00 -10.78 -12.34
CA ALA A 30 1.49 -12.03 -12.89
C ALA A 30 1.30 -13.11 -11.80
N VAL A 31 2.29 -13.27 -10.91
CA VAL A 31 2.21 -14.21 -9.78
C VAL A 31 1.05 -13.84 -8.84
N ILE A 32 0.90 -12.56 -8.47
CA ILE A 32 -0.20 -12.12 -7.63
C ILE A 32 -1.56 -12.32 -8.31
N SER A 33 -1.65 -12.07 -9.62
CA SER A 33 -2.88 -12.31 -10.39
C SER A 33 -3.27 -13.78 -10.50
N GLU A 34 -2.31 -14.69 -10.46
CA GLU A 34 -2.55 -16.14 -10.52
C GLU A 34 -2.82 -16.74 -9.13
N ALA A 35 -1.95 -16.45 -8.15
CA ALA A 35 -1.99 -17.08 -6.83
C ALA A 35 -2.86 -16.33 -5.79
N GLY A 36 -3.08 -15.04 -6.02
CA GLY A 36 -3.82 -14.15 -5.12
C GLY A 36 -3.08 -13.82 -3.82
N ALA A 37 -3.50 -12.71 -3.23
CA ALA A 37 -3.21 -12.30 -1.86
C ALA A 37 -4.35 -11.39 -1.39
N GLU A 38 -4.43 -11.10 -0.10
CA GLU A 38 -5.45 -10.18 0.41
C GLU A 38 -4.93 -8.74 0.44
N LEU A 39 -3.61 -8.52 0.46
CA LEU A 39 -3.01 -7.19 0.46
C LEU A 39 -1.55 -7.24 -0.02
N VAL A 40 -1.14 -6.27 -0.85
CA VAL A 40 0.26 -6.00 -1.18
C VAL A 40 0.66 -4.64 -0.60
N LEU A 41 1.82 -4.58 0.05
CA LEU A 41 2.37 -3.37 0.66
C LEU A 41 3.72 -3.03 0.02
N HIS A 42 3.95 -1.74 -0.22
CA HIS A 42 5.24 -1.25 -0.71
C HIS A 42 5.65 0.12 -0.17
N GLY A 43 6.92 0.47 -0.39
CA GLY A 43 7.51 1.76 -0.04
C GLY A 43 8.21 2.40 -1.24
N HIS A 44 9.47 2.79 -1.03
CA HIS A 44 10.41 3.39 -2.00
C HIS A 44 10.08 4.81 -2.50
N ASP A 45 8.82 5.07 -2.86
CA ASP A 45 8.44 6.36 -3.44
C ASP A 45 8.28 7.48 -2.42
N HIS A 46 8.03 7.07 -1.18
CA HIS A 46 7.61 7.96 -0.11
C HIS A 46 6.33 8.71 -0.49
N ARG A 47 5.39 8.00 -1.14
CA ARG A 47 4.09 8.53 -1.55
C ARG A 47 2.97 7.65 -1.05
N ALA A 48 1.88 8.28 -0.63
CA ALA A 48 0.62 7.57 -0.42
C ALA A 48 0.09 7.15 -1.79
N SER A 49 -0.19 5.87 -1.97
CA SER A 49 -0.81 5.36 -3.19
C SER A 49 -1.69 4.16 -2.90
N LEU A 50 -2.81 4.08 -3.61
CA LEU A 50 -3.70 2.92 -3.60
C LEU A 50 -3.93 2.49 -5.04
N GLY A 51 -3.38 1.34 -5.40
CA GLY A 51 -3.60 0.66 -6.68
C GLY A 51 -4.16 -0.74 -6.47
N SER A 52 -4.21 -1.52 -7.54
CA SER A 52 -4.69 -2.89 -7.46
C SER A 52 -4.09 -3.81 -8.53
N ILE A 53 -4.01 -5.10 -8.22
CA ILE A 53 -3.65 -6.17 -9.15
C ILE A 53 -4.89 -7.05 -9.34
N PRO A 54 -5.33 -7.35 -10.58
CA PRO A 54 -6.49 -8.22 -10.82
C PRO A 54 -6.29 -9.61 -10.21
N TYR A 55 -7.34 -10.20 -9.62
CA TYR A 55 -7.32 -11.58 -9.11
C TYR A 55 -8.73 -12.19 -9.13
N GLY A 56 -8.93 -13.27 -9.89
CA GLY A 56 -10.26 -13.84 -10.12
C GLY A 56 -11.23 -12.81 -10.70
N THR A 57 -12.42 -12.67 -10.09
CA THR A 57 -13.39 -11.61 -10.42
C THR A 57 -13.17 -10.31 -9.65
N GLY A 58 -12.16 -10.27 -8.77
CA GLY A 58 -11.84 -9.14 -7.91
C GLY A 58 -10.44 -8.60 -8.14
N GLN A 59 -9.89 -7.97 -7.11
CA GLN A 59 -8.58 -7.34 -7.16
C GLN A 59 -7.89 -7.40 -5.80
N VAL A 60 -6.57 -7.48 -5.82
CA VAL A 60 -5.70 -7.38 -4.65
C VAL A 60 -5.29 -5.92 -4.49
N PRO A 61 -5.64 -5.24 -3.37
CA PRO A 61 -5.20 -3.87 -3.13
C PRO A 61 -3.68 -3.81 -2.97
N VAL A 62 -3.07 -2.77 -3.55
CA VAL A 62 -1.63 -2.48 -3.48
C VAL A 62 -1.45 -1.10 -2.86
N VAL A 63 -0.84 -1.06 -1.68
CA VAL A 63 -0.72 0.17 -0.89
C VAL A 63 0.73 0.63 -0.79
N GLY A 64 0.96 1.88 -1.19
CA GLY A 64 2.19 2.63 -0.93
C GLY A 64 2.00 3.60 0.23
N VAL A 65 3.05 3.80 1.02
CA VAL A 65 3.05 4.69 2.18
C VAL A 65 4.10 5.81 2.02
N PRO A 66 3.81 7.04 2.48
CA PRO A 66 4.84 8.06 2.67
C PRO A 66 5.96 7.61 3.61
N SER A 67 7.10 8.31 3.59
CA SER A 67 8.11 8.07 4.62
C SER A 67 7.59 8.56 5.97
N ALA A 68 7.64 7.71 7.00
CA ALA A 68 7.27 8.11 8.36
C ALA A 68 8.19 9.21 8.93
N SER A 69 9.41 9.36 8.41
CA SER A 69 10.37 10.37 8.84
C SER A 69 10.33 11.66 8.01
N ALA A 70 9.44 11.77 7.02
CA ALA A 70 9.29 12.98 6.23
C ALA A 70 8.65 14.10 7.08
N GLY A 71 9.07 15.34 6.83
CA GLY A 71 8.45 16.50 7.45
C GLY A 71 7.03 16.77 6.92
N PRO A 72 6.26 17.65 7.55
CA PRO A 72 4.94 18.06 7.07
C PRO A 72 4.95 18.66 5.66
N GLU A 73 6.05 19.36 5.32
CA GLU A 73 6.23 20.08 4.04
C GLU A 73 7.07 19.31 3.00
N ASP A 74 7.29 17.99 3.18
CA ASP A 74 8.10 17.23 2.23
C ASP A 74 7.44 17.18 0.84
N SER A 75 8.20 17.54 -0.19
CA SER A 75 7.75 17.58 -1.59
C SER A 75 7.18 16.26 -2.13
N ARG A 76 7.49 15.11 -1.52
CA ARG A 76 6.95 13.79 -1.91
C ARG A 76 5.68 13.43 -1.15
N GLY A 77 5.38 14.14 -0.07
CA GLY A 77 4.23 13.94 0.77
C GLY A 77 4.60 14.03 2.25
N ALA A 78 3.70 14.64 3.03
CA ALA A 78 3.83 14.75 4.47
C ALA A 78 4.05 13.38 5.13
N GLY A 79 4.88 13.33 6.17
CA GLY A 79 5.23 12.07 6.83
C GLY A 79 4.03 11.36 7.44
N ARG A 80 3.84 10.08 7.08
CA ARG A 80 2.69 9.25 7.50
C ARG A 80 3.07 7.78 7.70
N TYR A 81 2.22 7.07 8.43
CA TYR A 81 2.21 5.60 8.56
C TYR A 81 0.77 5.09 8.48
N ASN A 82 0.61 3.79 8.19
CA ASN A 82 -0.71 3.16 8.08
C ASN A 82 -0.90 2.11 9.18
N LEU A 83 -2.08 2.08 9.78
CA LEU A 83 -2.54 1.03 10.69
C LEU A 83 -3.56 0.17 9.97
N TYR A 84 -3.33 -1.14 9.92
CA TYR A 84 -4.23 -2.10 9.30
C TYR A 84 -4.98 -2.89 10.37
N ARG A 85 -6.31 -2.86 10.30
CA ARG A 85 -7.19 -3.68 11.13
C ARG A 85 -7.76 -4.79 10.25
N ILE A 86 -7.35 -6.02 10.54
CA ILE A 86 -7.73 -7.22 9.79
C ILE A 86 -8.64 -8.07 10.69
N SER A 87 -9.79 -8.46 10.17
CA SER A 87 -10.80 -9.24 10.89
C SER A 87 -11.55 -10.16 9.94
N GLY A 88 -12.37 -11.06 10.50
CA GLY A 88 -13.16 -11.99 9.71
C GLY A 88 -12.54 -13.39 9.65
N SER A 89 -12.85 -14.11 8.58
CA SER A 89 -12.48 -15.52 8.41
C SER A 89 -12.25 -15.83 6.93
N PRO A 90 -11.62 -16.97 6.58
CA PRO A 90 -11.41 -17.31 5.18
C PRO A 90 -12.70 -17.28 4.34
N GLY A 91 -12.68 -16.49 3.27
CA GLY A 91 -13.83 -16.24 2.39
C GLY A 91 -14.65 -15.00 2.76
N ALA A 92 -14.40 -14.39 3.93
CA ALA A 92 -15.09 -13.21 4.44
C ALA A 92 -14.12 -12.33 5.26
N TRP A 93 -12.91 -12.12 4.73
CA TRP A 93 -11.95 -11.22 5.34
C TRP A 93 -12.39 -9.76 5.17
N GLU A 94 -12.13 -8.94 6.18
CA GLU A 94 -12.25 -7.49 6.09
C GLU A 94 -10.90 -6.85 6.45
N CYS A 95 -10.53 -5.80 5.73
CA CYS A 95 -9.32 -5.04 6.03
C CYS A 95 -9.58 -3.54 5.96
N HIS A 96 -9.37 -2.85 7.07
CA HIS A 96 -9.43 -1.39 7.15
C HIS A 96 -8.02 -0.81 7.32
N MET A 97 -7.70 0.22 6.54
CA MET A 97 -6.46 0.97 6.64
C MET A 97 -6.74 2.38 7.15
N GLU A 98 -6.13 2.74 8.28
CA GLU A 98 -6.11 4.10 8.82
C GLU A 98 -4.73 4.72 8.56
N SER A 99 -4.66 5.80 7.78
CA SER A 99 -3.42 6.57 7.62
C SER A 99 -3.33 7.63 8.70
N ARG A 100 -2.16 7.72 9.35
CA ARG A 100 -1.87 8.70 10.41
C ARG A 100 -0.56 9.41 10.13
N GLY A 101 -0.48 10.68 10.50
CA GLY A 101 0.74 11.47 10.33
C GLY A 101 0.42 12.93 10.14
N TYR A 102 1.33 13.62 9.45
CA TYR A 102 1.23 15.03 9.12
C TYR A 102 0.36 15.28 7.90
N GLU A 103 0.03 16.56 7.72
CA GLU A 103 -0.53 17.14 6.51
C GLU A 103 0.20 18.46 6.25
N ALA A 104 0.20 18.94 5.00
CA ALA A 104 0.84 20.22 4.71
C ALA A 104 0.20 21.33 5.55
N GLY A 105 1.01 22.11 6.26
CA GLY A 105 0.58 23.12 7.22
C GLY A 105 0.14 22.61 8.59
N ASP A 106 0.19 21.30 8.87
CA ASP A 106 -0.16 20.70 10.16
C ASP A 106 0.84 19.62 10.58
N ASP A 107 1.67 19.96 11.56
CA ASP A 107 2.71 19.12 12.15
C ASP A 107 2.20 18.21 13.28
N THR A 108 0.89 18.15 13.53
CA THR A 108 0.34 17.23 14.52
C THR A 108 0.15 15.84 13.90
N VAL A 109 0.57 14.78 14.61
CA VAL A 109 0.26 13.41 14.20
C VAL A 109 -1.20 13.08 14.52
N ARG A 110 -2.03 12.93 13.47
CA ARG A 110 -3.47 12.60 13.60
C ARG A 110 -3.89 11.62 12.50
N GLN A 111 -5.11 11.09 12.60
CA GLN A 111 -5.72 10.35 11.50
C GLN A 111 -5.93 11.31 10.32
N ARG A 112 -5.50 10.88 9.13
CA ARG A 112 -5.64 11.61 7.86
C ARG A 112 -6.64 10.94 6.93
N GLU A 113 -6.60 9.61 6.85
CA GLU A 113 -7.44 8.86 5.93
C GLU A 113 -7.91 7.54 6.55
N LEU A 114 -9.07 7.04 6.10
CA LEU A 114 -9.60 5.73 6.45
C LEU A 114 -10.15 5.07 5.19
N HIS A 115 -9.65 3.88 4.87
CA HIS A 115 -10.05 3.10 3.70
C HIS A 115 -10.49 1.70 4.12
N ARG A 116 -11.52 1.15 3.47
CA ARG A 116 -11.79 -0.30 3.46
C ARG A 116 -11.13 -0.88 2.22
N LEU A 117 -10.21 -1.82 2.40
CA LEU A 117 -9.38 -2.40 1.33
C LEU A 117 -9.93 -3.74 0.84
N VAL A 118 -10.43 -4.56 1.77
CA VAL A 118 -11.06 -5.87 1.55
C VAL A 118 -12.37 -5.89 2.31
#